data_AF-A0A924NIS1-F1
#
_entry.id   AF-A0A924NIS1-F1
#
_cell.length_a   1.000
_cell.length_b   1.000
_cell.length_c   1.000
_cell.angle_alpha   90.00
_cell.angle_beta   90.00
_cell.angle_gamma   90.00
#
_symmetry.space_group_name_H-M   'P 1'
#
loop_
_entity.id
_entity.type
_entity.pdbx_description
1 polymer ?
#
loop_
_entity_poly.entity_id
_entity_poly.type
_entity_poly.pdbx_seq_one_letter_code
_entity_poly.pdbx_strand_id
1 'polypeptide(L)'
;MDPTAGAGPSRDGLDAWRDLVAAQQPQWPDPAVLAEVAATLASVPPLVQPHECNVLRERLAAVARGEAFLLQGGDCAETFDANTAEGIRGKVRTLLQMAVVLTYGASMPVVKVGRMAGQYAKPRSADLEVSGLASYRGDAVNDLHGDRTPDPRRLVRAYANSAATLNFMRAMATDGSADLAAVHDWNVDFVRSSPAGGRYEALATDIERALAFMRACGLDIATMPATQGVELYSSHEALIMEYERALTRYDESGTAAYALSGHLVWVGERTRALDGAHVDLLSRVANPIGVKMGPSTTPEQAVALCEKLDPDRVPGRLTVISRMGAGRVREVLPGIVSAVEAARGPASVVWCCDPMHGNTTETANGYKTRHFDDVMDEVRGFFQVHADVGSWAGG
;
A
#
# COMPACT_ATOMS: atom_id res chain seq x y z
N MET A 1 -31.65 -24.99 9.90
CA MET A 1 -31.43 -23.98 8.85
C MET A 1 -32.04 -22.70 9.38
N ASP A 2 -31.20 -21.78 9.82
CA ASP A 2 -31.59 -20.48 10.35
C ASP A 2 -31.78 -19.52 9.17
N PRO A 3 -32.95 -18.88 8.98
CA PRO A 3 -33.23 -18.03 7.82
C PRO A 3 -32.72 -16.58 7.99
N THR A 4 -31.82 -16.30 8.93
CA THR A 4 -31.32 -14.94 9.22
C THR A 4 -29.91 -14.64 8.71
N ALA A 5 -29.37 -15.46 7.79
CA ALA A 5 -28.17 -15.09 7.05
C ALA A 5 -28.49 -13.92 6.10
N GLY A 6 -28.06 -12.72 6.49
CA GLY A 6 -28.20 -11.51 5.69
C GLY A 6 -27.74 -11.73 4.26
N ALA A 7 -28.57 -11.33 3.30
CA ALA A 7 -28.20 -11.31 1.90
C ALA A 7 -26.96 -10.41 1.75
N GLY A 8 -25.81 -11.02 1.47
CA GLY A 8 -24.65 -10.29 0.98
C GLY A 8 -25.04 -9.44 -0.24
N PRO A 9 -24.30 -8.35 -0.53
CA PRO A 9 -24.62 -7.49 -1.67
C PRO A 9 -24.79 -8.33 -2.93
N SER A 10 -25.90 -8.13 -3.64
CA SER A 10 -26.19 -8.88 -4.87
C SER A 10 -25.03 -8.76 -5.85
N ARG A 11 -24.90 -9.76 -6.73
CA ARG A 11 -23.91 -9.78 -7.82
C ARG A 11 -23.93 -8.51 -8.71
N ASP A 12 -25.00 -7.72 -8.61
CA ASP A 12 -25.28 -6.56 -9.46
C ASP A 12 -24.70 -5.23 -8.92
N GLY A 13 -24.15 -5.21 -7.69
CA GLY A 13 -23.71 -3.96 -7.05
C GLY A 13 -22.31 -3.45 -7.46
N LEU A 14 -21.45 -4.29 -8.05
CA LEU A 14 -20.04 -3.94 -8.31
C LEU A 14 -19.83 -2.93 -9.44
N ASP A 15 -20.85 -2.66 -10.26
CA ASP A 15 -20.80 -1.68 -11.34
C ASP A 15 -21.51 -0.37 -10.99
N ALA A 16 -22.04 -0.21 -9.76
CA ALA A 16 -22.70 1.01 -9.31
C ALA A 16 -21.81 2.26 -9.38
N TRP A 17 -20.49 2.08 -9.25
CA TRP A 17 -19.51 3.17 -9.38
C TRP A 17 -19.54 3.84 -10.77
N ARG A 18 -20.04 3.16 -11.81
CA ARG A 18 -20.11 3.69 -13.18
C ARG A 18 -21.06 4.87 -13.31
N ASP A 19 -22.03 4.96 -12.42
CA ASP A 19 -22.98 6.07 -12.34
C ASP A 19 -22.47 7.22 -11.44
N LEU A 20 -21.27 7.08 -10.86
CA LEU A 20 -20.64 8.06 -9.98
C LEU A 20 -19.47 8.76 -10.67
N VAL A 21 -19.03 9.89 -10.10
CA VAL A 21 -17.89 10.62 -10.62
C VAL A 21 -16.59 9.87 -10.32
N ALA A 22 -15.92 9.39 -11.37
CA ALA A 22 -14.58 8.81 -11.30
C ALA A 22 -13.54 9.90 -11.62
N ALA A 23 -12.92 10.48 -10.58
CA ALA A 23 -11.87 11.46 -10.76
C ALA A 23 -10.59 10.83 -11.36
N GLN A 24 -9.76 11.66 -12.00
CA GLN A 24 -8.42 11.29 -12.49
C GLN A 24 -8.36 10.19 -13.56
N GLN A 25 -9.49 9.80 -14.16
CA GLN A 25 -9.50 8.82 -15.24
C GLN A 25 -8.83 9.38 -16.51
N PRO A 26 -8.13 8.55 -17.30
CA PRO A 26 -7.61 8.96 -18.59
C PRO A 26 -8.74 9.24 -19.59
N GLN A 27 -8.51 10.19 -20.49
CA GLN A 27 -9.36 10.40 -21.64
C GLN A 27 -8.99 9.37 -22.72
N TRP A 28 -9.59 8.19 -22.64
CA TRP A 28 -9.36 7.11 -23.59
C TRP A 28 -9.88 7.51 -24.99
N PRO A 29 -9.05 7.44 -26.04
CA PRO A 29 -9.47 7.86 -27.39
C PRO A 29 -10.59 7.01 -27.98
N ASP A 30 -10.62 5.71 -27.65
CA ASP A 30 -11.60 4.75 -28.16
C ASP A 30 -12.18 3.90 -27.02
N PRO A 31 -13.44 4.15 -26.62
CA PRO A 31 -14.14 3.36 -25.60
C PRO A 31 -14.32 1.89 -25.96
N ALA A 32 -14.40 1.53 -27.25
CA ALA A 32 -14.55 0.14 -27.68
C ALA A 32 -13.27 -0.66 -27.40
N VAL A 33 -12.10 -0.06 -27.64
CA VAL A 33 -10.80 -0.67 -27.30
C VAL A 33 -10.66 -0.85 -25.80
N LEU A 34 -11.10 0.13 -25.00
CA LEU A 34 -11.11 -0.02 -23.54
C LEU A 34 -12.00 -1.18 -23.09
N ALA A 35 -13.20 -1.32 -23.67
CA ALA A 35 -14.11 -2.42 -23.35
C ALA A 35 -13.51 -3.79 -23.72
N GLU A 36 -12.85 -3.91 -24.88
CA GLU A 36 -12.14 -5.13 -25.29
C GLU A 36 -11.00 -5.49 -24.33
N VAL A 37 -10.21 -4.50 -23.92
CA VAL A 37 -9.15 -4.69 -22.93
C VAL A 37 -9.71 -5.11 -21.58
N ALA A 38 -10.78 -4.46 -21.11
CA ALA A 38 -11.44 -4.82 -19.87
C ALA A 38 -12.00 -6.26 -19.91
N ALA A 39 -12.59 -6.67 -21.03
CA ALA A 39 -13.05 -8.04 -21.23
C ALA A 39 -11.89 -9.05 -21.22
N THR A 40 -10.76 -8.69 -21.84
CA THR A 40 -9.53 -9.50 -21.79
C THR A 40 -9.05 -9.67 -20.36
N LEU A 41 -8.92 -8.58 -19.59
CA LEU A 41 -8.51 -8.59 -18.19
C LEU A 41 -9.51 -9.32 -17.27
N ALA A 42 -10.80 -9.33 -17.62
CA ALA A 42 -11.80 -10.11 -16.90
C ALA A 42 -11.64 -11.63 -17.09
N SER A 43 -10.99 -12.06 -18.17
CA SER A 43 -10.79 -13.49 -18.50
C SER A 43 -9.49 -14.09 -17.98
N VAL A 44 -8.47 -13.26 -17.67
CA VAL A 44 -7.18 -13.74 -17.19
C VAL A 44 -7.24 -14.18 -15.71
N PRO A 45 -6.32 -15.06 -15.26
CA PRO A 45 -6.16 -15.37 -13.85
C PRO A 45 -5.96 -14.12 -13.00
N PRO A 46 -6.46 -14.09 -11.75
CA PRO A 46 -6.19 -12.98 -10.84
C PRO A 46 -4.70 -12.94 -10.44
N LEU A 47 -4.23 -11.76 -10.03
CA LEU A 47 -2.83 -11.58 -9.58
C LEU A 47 -2.60 -12.15 -8.18
N VAL A 48 -3.63 -12.10 -7.33
CA VAL A 48 -3.62 -12.61 -5.95
C VAL A 48 -4.87 -13.44 -5.69
N GLN A 49 -4.91 -14.20 -4.60
CA GLN A 49 -6.06 -15.02 -4.23
C GLN A 49 -6.85 -14.42 -3.06
N PRO A 50 -8.17 -14.68 -2.96
CA PRO A 50 -9.01 -14.21 -1.85
C PRO A 50 -8.46 -14.59 -0.46
N HIS A 51 -7.98 -15.83 -0.30
CA HIS A 51 -7.41 -16.29 0.97
C HIS A 51 -6.19 -15.47 1.40
N GLU A 52 -5.33 -15.09 0.47
CA GLU A 52 -4.14 -14.26 0.77
C GLU A 52 -4.53 -12.87 1.28
N CYS A 53 -5.61 -12.30 0.73
CA CYS A 53 -6.18 -11.05 1.21
C CYS A 53 -6.75 -11.19 2.62
N ASN A 54 -7.39 -12.33 2.93
CA ASN A 54 -7.90 -12.62 4.27
C ASN A 54 -6.76 -12.78 5.29
N VAL A 55 -5.68 -13.47 4.93
CA VAL A 55 -4.47 -13.56 5.78
C VAL A 55 -3.90 -12.17 6.02
N LEU A 56 -3.75 -11.34 4.98
CA LEU A 56 -3.28 -9.95 5.17
C LEU A 56 -4.22 -9.17 6.10
N ARG A 57 -5.54 -9.33 5.99
CA ARG A 57 -6.51 -8.69 6.88
C ARG A 57 -6.29 -9.10 8.33
N GLU A 58 -6.05 -10.38 8.60
CA GLU A 58 -5.74 -10.87 9.94
C GLU A 58 -4.43 -10.27 10.50
N ARG A 59 -3.40 -10.16 9.64
CA ARG A 59 -2.14 -9.50 10.03
C ARG A 59 -2.35 -8.02 10.34
N LEU A 60 -3.13 -7.31 9.52
CA LEU A 60 -3.49 -5.91 9.76
C LEU A 60 -4.41 -5.73 10.96
N ALA A 61 -5.21 -6.74 11.31
CA ALA A 61 -6.00 -6.73 12.53
C ALA A 61 -5.09 -6.76 13.78
N ALA A 62 -4.01 -7.53 13.74
CA ALA A 62 -2.98 -7.49 14.78
C ALA A 62 -2.30 -6.11 14.84
N VAL A 63 -2.03 -5.49 13.68
CA VAL A 63 -1.51 -4.12 13.64
C VAL A 63 -2.48 -3.14 14.32
N ALA A 64 -3.77 -3.19 13.98
CA ALA A 64 -4.77 -2.30 14.57
C ALA A 64 -4.86 -2.44 16.10
N ARG A 65 -4.62 -3.65 16.63
CA ARG A 65 -4.62 -3.93 18.08
C ARG A 65 -3.31 -3.58 18.80
N GLY A 66 -2.27 -3.12 18.10
CA GLY A 66 -0.97 -2.86 18.70
C GLY A 66 -0.11 -4.10 18.93
N GLU A 67 -0.43 -5.21 18.25
CA GLU A 67 0.29 -6.49 18.36
C GLU A 67 1.29 -6.70 17.21
N ALA A 68 1.29 -5.80 16.21
CA ALA A 68 2.19 -5.80 15.07
C ALA A 68 2.35 -4.37 14.51
N PHE A 69 3.31 -4.21 13.58
CA PHE A 69 3.58 -2.96 12.88
C PHE A 69 3.50 -3.15 11.37
N LEU A 70 2.97 -2.20 10.63
CA LEU A 70 2.89 -2.23 9.16
C LEU A 70 4.13 -1.53 8.57
N LEU A 71 4.79 -2.18 7.61
CA LEU A 71 5.75 -1.54 6.73
C LEU A 71 5.24 -1.61 5.29
N GLN A 72 4.85 -0.46 4.74
CA GLN A 72 4.46 -0.34 3.34
C GLN A 72 5.48 0.50 2.56
N GLY A 73 6.06 -0.04 1.47
CA GLY A 73 7.13 0.66 0.75
C GLY A 73 7.37 0.15 -0.68
N GLY A 74 7.93 1.00 -1.53
CA GLY A 74 8.24 0.71 -2.93
C GLY A 74 8.17 1.95 -3.80
N ASP A 75 7.97 1.78 -5.10
CA ASP A 75 8.03 2.88 -6.05
C ASP A 75 6.86 3.87 -5.87
N CYS A 76 7.11 5.14 -6.23
CA CYS A 76 6.03 6.13 -6.37
C CYS A 76 5.12 5.74 -7.54
N ALA A 77 5.73 5.40 -8.68
CA ALA A 77 5.10 4.79 -9.83
C ALA A 77 6.09 3.77 -10.43
N GLU A 78 5.65 2.53 -10.60
CA GLU A 78 6.41 1.53 -11.34
C GLU A 78 6.43 1.90 -12.83
N THR A 79 7.51 1.52 -13.51
CA THR A 79 7.62 1.64 -14.98
C THR A 79 7.89 0.27 -15.58
N PHE A 80 7.42 0.03 -16.79
CA PHE A 80 7.64 -1.22 -17.51
C PHE A 80 9.12 -1.45 -17.79
N ASP A 81 9.88 -0.39 -18.06
CA ASP A 81 11.30 -0.48 -18.39
C ASP A 81 12.15 -0.81 -17.15
N ALA A 82 11.77 -0.29 -15.98
CA ALA A 82 12.45 -0.61 -14.71
C ALA A 82 11.96 -1.93 -14.06
N ASN A 83 10.96 -2.60 -14.65
CA ASN A 83 10.43 -3.87 -14.14
C ASN A 83 11.33 -5.06 -14.50
N THR A 84 12.57 -5.02 -14.00
CA THR A 84 13.60 -6.05 -14.22
C THR A 84 13.78 -6.89 -12.95
N ALA A 85 14.35 -8.09 -13.10
CA ALA A 85 14.66 -8.96 -11.95
C ALA A 85 15.57 -8.25 -10.93
N GLU A 86 16.55 -7.46 -11.39
CA GLU A 86 17.43 -6.68 -10.51
C GLU A 86 16.67 -5.59 -9.77
N GLY A 87 15.82 -4.83 -10.48
CA GLY A 87 14.99 -3.78 -9.88
C GLY A 87 14.02 -4.34 -8.83
N ILE A 88 13.34 -5.45 -9.12
CA ILE A 88 12.44 -6.11 -8.17
C ILE A 88 13.24 -6.62 -6.96
N ARG A 89 14.38 -7.29 -7.18
CA ARG A 89 15.23 -7.80 -6.10
C ARG A 89 15.71 -6.68 -5.18
N GLY A 90 16.16 -5.56 -5.74
CA GLY A 90 16.60 -4.40 -4.97
C GLY A 90 15.50 -3.81 -4.08
N LYS A 91 14.27 -3.70 -4.61
CA LYS A 91 13.10 -3.23 -3.86
C LYS A 91 12.72 -4.18 -2.72
N VAL A 92 12.62 -5.48 -3.01
CA VAL A 92 12.31 -6.49 -1.98
C VAL A 92 13.39 -6.50 -0.90
N ARG A 93 14.67 -6.48 -1.28
CA ARG A 93 15.80 -6.41 -0.34
C ARG A 93 15.69 -5.20 0.59
N THR A 94 15.43 -4.01 0.03
CA THR A 94 15.29 -2.78 0.82
C THR A 94 14.14 -2.90 1.83
N LEU A 95 12.99 -3.42 1.40
CA LEU A 95 11.83 -3.64 2.27
C LEU A 95 12.15 -4.61 3.41
N LEU A 96 12.85 -5.71 3.13
CA LEU A 96 13.25 -6.69 4.14
C LEU A 96 14.29 -6.12 5.12
N GLN A 97 15.27 -5.36 4.63
CA GLN A 97 16.27 -4.70 5.46
C GLN A 97 15.63 -3.77 6.49
N MET A 98 14.66 -2.95 6.06
CA MET A 98 13.87 -2.11 6.95
C MET A 98 13.03 -2.94 7.93
N ALA A 99 12.38 -4.00 7.45
CA ALA A 99 11.50 -4.83 8.28
C ALA A 99 12.24 -5.48 9.46
N VAL A 100 13.48 -5.93 9.27
CA VAL A 100 14.29 -6.53 10.36
C VAL A 100 14.61 -5.51 11.44
N VAL A 101 15.03 -4.30 11.03
CA VAL A 101 15.33 -3.21 11.96
C VAL A 101 14.09 -2.79 12.74
N LEU A 102 12.94 -2.66 12.06
CA LEU A 102 11.67 -2.32 12.69
C LEU A 102 11.15 -3.43 13.61
N THR A 103 11.33 -4.71 13.23
CA THR A 103 10.94 -5.86 14.08
C THR A 103 11.71 -5.82 15.39
N TYR A 104 13.01 -5.54 15.35
CA TYR A 104 13.83 -5.37 16.54
C TYR A 104 13.38 -4.17 17.37
N GLY A 105 13.27 -2.98 16.74
CA GLY A 105 12.94 -1.74 17.44
C GLY A 105 11.53 -1.71 18.04
N ALA A 106 10.55 -2.30 17.36
CA ALA A 106 9.17 -2.38 17.83
C ALA A 106 8.92 -3.60 18.75
N SER A 107 9.86 -4.56 18.79
CA SER A 107 9.71 -5.83 19.54
C SER A 107 8.41 -6.58 19.22
N MET A 108 7.97 -6.51 17.96
CA MET A 108 6.74 -7.12 17.47
C MET A 108 6.84 -7.46 15.98
N PRO A 109 5.96 -8.33 15.44
CA PRO A 109 5.93 -8.66 14.03
C PRO A 109 5.75 -7.43 13.14
N VAL A 110 6.48 -7.38 12.02
CA VAL A 110 6.29 -6.38 10.96
C VAL A 110 5.58 -7.00 9.76
N VAL A 111 4.42 -6.47 9.37
CA VAL A 111 3.67 -6.84 8.17
C VAL A 111 4.26 -6.11 6.96
N LYS A 112 4.71 -6.84 5.94
CA LYS A 112 5.51 -6.30 4.83
C LYS A 112 4.65 -6.17 3.56
N VAL A 113 4.37 -4.94 3.16
CA VAL A 113 3.51 -4.64 2.00
C VAL A 113 4.29 -3.82 0.97
N GLY A 114 4.54 -4.41 -0.19
CA GLY A 114 5.17 -3.75 -1.31
C GLY A 114 4.23 -2.81 -2.06
N ARG A 115 4.68 -1.60 -2.40
CA ARG A 115 4.12 -0.81 -3.51
C ARG A 115 4.72 -1.33 -4.82
N MET A 116 4.32 -2.54 -5.17
CA MET A 116 4.91 -3.36 -6.22
C MET A 116 3.82 -4.21 -6.88
N ALA A 117 4.04 -4.56 -8.14
CA ALA A 117 3.15 -5.39 -8.94
C ALA A 117 1.76 -4.78 -9.21
N GLY A 118 1.69 -3.47 -9.44
CA GLY A 118 0.42 -2.81 -9.80
C GLY A 118 0.44 -1.29 -9.78
N GLN A 119 1.52 -0.67 -9.29
CA GLN A 119 1.62 0.77 -9.06
C GLN A 119 1.97 1.53 -10.35
N TYR A 120 1.31 1.21 -11.46
CA TYR A 120 1.58 1.73 -12.81
C TYR A 120 0.73 2.96 -13.19
N ALA A 121 -0.08 3.48 -12.27
CA ALA A 121 -0.90 4.67 -12.50
C ALA A 121 -0.66 5.72 -11.40
N LYS A 122 -0.75 7.00 -11.76
CA LYS A 122 -0.54 8.13 -10.84
C LYS A 122 -1.52 9.27 -11.10
N PRO A 123 -2.14 9.87 -10.07
CA PRO A 123 -2.96 11.05 -10.24
C PRO A 123 -2.08 12.27 -10.55
N ARG A 124 -2.66 13.27 -11.21
CA ARG A 124 -1.95 14.50 -11.62
C ARG A 124 -2.70 15.72 -11.12
N SER A 125 -1.93 16.76 -10.79
CA SER A 125 -2.51 18.05 -10.33
C SER A 125 -2.93 18.94 -11.50
N ALA A 126 -2.42 18.68 -12.70
CA ALA A 126 -2.77 19.35 -13.94
C ALA A 126 -2.77 18.34 -15.08
N ASP A 127 -3.59 18.59 -16.11
CA ASP A 127 -3.66 17.74 -17.31
C ASP A 127 -2.46 17.93 -18.24
N LEU A 128 -1.83 19.11 -18.20
CA LEU A 128 -0.65 19.43 -19.00
C LEU A 128 0.59 19.61 -18.11
N GLU A 129 1.75 19.26 -18.66
CA GLU A 129 3.07 19.56 -18.09
C GLU A 129 3.51 20.97 -18.48
N VAL A 130 4.53 21.51 -17.81
CA VAL A 130 5.08 22.84 -18.13
C VAL A 130 5.57 22.93 -19.58
N SER A 131 5.99 21.81 -20.17
CA SER A 131 6.36 21.70 -21.59
C SER A 131 5.17 21.82 -22.56
N GLY A 132 3.93 21.84 -22.08
CA GLY A 132 2.71 21.82 -22.89
C GLY A 132 2.23 20.43 -23.31
N LEU A 133 3.00 19.38 -23.00
CA LEU A 133 2.59 17.99 -23.25
C LEU A 133 1.50 17.54 -22.27
N ALA A 134 0.65 16.60 -22.70
CA ALA A 134 -0.25 15.93 -21.76
C ALA A 134 0.56 15.22 -20.66
N SER A 135 0.06 15.31 -19.43
CA SER A 135 0.73 14.79 -18.26
C SER A 135 0.92 13.29 -18.32
N TYR A 136 2.13 12.84 -17.98
CA TYR A 136 2.39 11.42 -17.72
C TYR A 136 1.54 10.90 -16.55
N ARG A 137 0.63 9.97 -16.81
CA ARG A 137 -0.31 9.40 -15.82
C ARG A 137 0.11 8.00 -15.33
N GLY A 138 1.33 7.58 -15.65
CA GLY A 138 1.85 6.25 -15.34
C GLY A 138 1.81 5.35 -16.56
N ASP A 139 2.65 4.32 -16.57
CA ASP A 139 2.87 3.43 -17.72
C ASP A 139 1.62 2.64 -18.12
N ALA A 140 0.69 2.43 -17.19
CA ALA A 140 -0.63 1.85 -17.48
C ALA A 140 -1.52 2.75 -18.35
N VAL A 141 -1.18 4.05 -18.47
CA VAL A 141 -1.97 5.04 -19.21
C VAL A 141 -1.25 5.51 -20.46
N ASN A 142 -0.06 6.11 -20.33
CA ASN A 142 0.68 6.72 -21.44
C ASN A 142 2.19 6.60 -21.26
N ASP A 143 2.94 6.93 -22.32
CA ASP A 143 4.40 6.79 -22.33
C ASP A 143 5.09 7.93 -21.59
N LEU A 144 6.15 7.64 -20.82
CA LEU A 144 6.95 8.67 -20.14
C LEU A 144 7.81 9.51 -21.10
N HIS A 145 8.31 8.91 -22.17
CA HIS A 145 9.29 9.52 -23.09
C HIS A 145 8.80 9.66 -24.53
N GLY A 146 7.64 9.09 -24.85
CA GLY A 146 7.03 9.12 -26.18
C GLY A 146 5.67 9.82 -26.24
N ASP A 147 4.79 9.24 -27.06
CA ASP A 147 3.42 9.73 -27.24
C ASP A 147 2.64 9.69 -25.91
N ARG A 148 2.05 10.83 -25.57
CA ARG A 148 1.27 11.03 -24.34
C ARG A 148 -0.20 10.63 -24.50
N THR A 149 -0.63 10.25 -25.70
CA THR A 149 -1.98 9.75 -25.95
C THR A 149 -2.25 8.51 -25.08
N PRO A 150 -3.31 8.50 -24.25
CA PRO A 150 -3.66 7.32 -23.47
C PRO A 150 -3.95 6.12 -24.36
N ASP A 151 -3.38 4.95 -24.03
CA ASP A 151 -3.61 3.71 -24.76
C ASP A 151 -4.16 2.64 -23.80
N PRO A 152 -5.45 2.24 -23.92
CA PRO A 152 -6.04 1.21 -23.06
C PRO A 152 -5.26 -0.12 -23.09
N ARG A 153 -4.57 -0.45 -24.19
CA ARG A 153 -3.80 -1.71 -24.31
C ARG A 153 -2.66 -1.80 -23.30
N ARG A 154 -2.20 -0.65 -22.78
CA ARG A 154 -1.20 -0.60 -21.71
C ARG A 154 -1.70 -1.21 -20.40
N LEU A 155 -3.01 -1.33 -20.18
CA LEU A 155 -3.58 -2.04 -19.03
C LEU A 155 -3.28 -3.54 -19.07
N VAL A 156 -3.30 -4.16 -20.25
CA VAL A 156 -2.87 -5.57 -20.42
C VAL A 156 -1.37 -5.71 -20.13
N ARG A 157 -0.57 -4.75 -20.60
CA ARG A 157 0.88 -4.72 -20.31
C ARG A 157 1.15 -4.53 -18.81
N ALA A 158 0.37 -3.69 -18.13
CA ALA A 158 0.45 -3.52 -16.68
C ALA A 158 0.14 -4.83 -15.94
N TYR A 159 -0.93 -5.52 -16.31
CA TYR A 159 -1.24 -6.85 -15.76
C TYR A 159 -0.09 -7.84 -15.96
N ALA A 160 0.45 -7.95 -17.17
CA ALA A 160 1.53 -8.89 -17.46
C ALA A 160 2.80 -8.58 -16.64
N ASN A 161 3.15 -7.29 -16.50
CA ASN A 161 4.27 -6.86 -15.67
C ASN A 161 4.02 -7.14 -14.19
N SER A 162 2.82 -6.86 -13.69
CA SER A 162 2.40 -7.19 -12.32
C SER A 162 2.51 -8.69 -12.02
N ALA A 163 2.03 -9.54 -12.94
CA ALA A 163 2.11 -10.99 -12.78
C ALA A 163 3.56 -11.47 -12.71
N ALA A 164 4.44 -10.94 -13.56
CA ALA A 164 5.87 -11.25 -13.53
C ALA A 164 6.53 -10.80 -12.21
N THR A 165 6.22 -9.59 -11.74
CA THR A 165 6.72 -9.06 -10.46
C THR A 165 6.29 -9.93 -9.28
N LEU A 166 5.00 -10.30 -9.21
CA LEU A 166 4.47 -11.15 -8.15
C LEU A 166 5.08 -12.55 -8.17
N ASN A 167 5.22 -13.16 -9.35
CA ASN A 167 5.89 -14.45 -9.47
C ASN A 167 7.32 -14.40 -8.92
N PHE A 168 8.06 -13.33 -9.26
CA PHE A 168 9.42 -13.14 -8.75
C PHE A 168 9.46 -12.89 -7.24
N MET A 169 8.56 -12.06 -6.71
CA MET A 169 8.42 -11.83 -5.26
C MET A 169 8.13 -13.12 -4.50
N ARG A 170 7.23 -13.96 -5.02
CA ARG A 170 6.86 -15.26 -4.42
C ARG A 170 8.04 -16.23 -4.43
N ALA A 171 8.81 -16.27 -5.51
CA ALA A 171 10.03 -17.07 -5.56
C ALA A 171 11.06 -16.60 -4.51
N MET A 172 11.33 -15.30 -4.44
CA MET A 172 12.24 -14.72 -3.43
C MET A 172 11.81 -14.97 -1.98
N ALA A 173 10.49 -14.98 -1.73
CA ALA A 173 9.95 -15.26 -0.41
C ALA A 173 10.22 -16.69 0.08
N THR A 174 10.63 -17.61 -0.80
CA THR A 174 10.78 -19.05 -0.51
C THR A 174 12.16 -19.63 -0.85
N ASP A 175 12.99 -18.91 -1.61
CA ASP A 175 14.30 -19.41 -2.10
C ASP A 175 15.47 -19.17 -1.12
N GLY A 176 15.18 -18.72 0.10
CA GLY A 176 16.18 -18.38 1.12
C GLY A 176 16.81 -16.99 0.97
N SER A 177 16.53 -16.25 -0.12
CA SER A 177 17.02 -14.87 -0.29
C SER A 177 16.40 -13.89 0.71
N ALA A 178 15.31 -14.28 1.37
CA ALA A 178 14.65 -13.51 2.41
C ALA A 178 14.98 -14.00 3.83
N ASP A 179 15.98 -14.89 3.99
CA ASP A 179 16.42 -15.36 5.31
C ASP A 179 16.93 -14.20 6.18
N LEU A 180 16.52 -14.21 7.45
CA LEU A 180 16.83 -13.20 8.45
C LEU A 180 18.34 -12.99 8.61
N ALA A 181 19.15 -14.06 8.52
CA ALA A 181 20.61 -13.96 8.60
C ALA A 181 21.18 -13.18 7.40
N ALA A 182 20.77 -13.55 6.17
CA ALA A 182 21.21 -12.87 4.96
C ALA A 182 20.77 -11.39 4.94
N VAL A 183 19.55 -11.10 5.40
CA VAL A 183 19.04 -9.73 5.51
C VAL A 183 19.84 -8.91 6.54
N HIS A 184 20.25 -9.53 7.64
CA HIS A 184 21.08 -8.87 8.64
C HIS A 184 22.48 -8.54 8.11
N ASP A 185 23.11 -9.45 7.38
CA ASP A 185 24.43 -9.22 6.77
C ASP A 185 24.41 -7.99 5.83
N TRP A 186 23.33 -7.83 5.06
CA TRP A 186 23.15 -6.64 4.22
C TRP A 186 23.07 -5.33 5.02
N ASN A 187 22.50 -5.36 6.22
CA ASN A 187 22.46 -4.20 7.11
C ASN A 187 23.84 -3.88 7.68
N VAL A 188 24.62 -4.90 8.02
CA VAL A 188 26.02 -4.73 8.46
C VAL A 188 26.86 -4.10 7.36
N ASP A 189 26.73 -4.56 6.12
CA ASP A 189 27.43 -3.99 4.97
C ASP A 189 27.03 -2.52 4.72
N PHE A 190 25.75 -2.18 4.87
CA PHE A 190 25.28 -0.79 4.80
C PHE A 190 25.92 0.07 5.90
N VAL A 191 25.95 -0.41 7.14
CA VAL A 191 26.58 0.31 8.27
C VAL A 191 28.07 0.54 8.01
N ARG A 192 28.79 -0.46 7.51
CA ARG A 192 30.24 -0.35 7.22
C ARG A 192 30.55 0.63 6.09
N SER A 193 29.66 0.76 5.11
CA SER A 193 29.87 1.59 3.91
C SER A 193 29.26 3.00 4.01
N SER A 194 28.45 3.28 5.04
CA SER A 194 27.76 4.56 5.20
C SER A 194 28.61 5.60 5.95
N PRO A 195 28.69 6.86 5.49
CA PRO A 195 29.30 7.97 6.23
C PRO A 195 28.66 8.20 7.61
N ALA A 196 27.41 7.78 7.79
CA ALA A 196 26.68 7.84 9.06
C ALA A 196 26.67 6.50 9.81
N GLY A 197 27.50 5.52 9.39
CA GLY A 197 27.52 4.15 9.91
C GLY A 197 27.62 4.05 11.43
N GLY A 198 28.51 4.85 12.04
CA GLY A 198 28.70 4.85 13.50
C GLY A 198 27.42 5.17 14.31
N ARG A 199 26.44 5.88 13.72
CA ARG A 199 25.14 6.13 14.36
C ARG A 199 24.29 4.86 14.48
N TYR A 200 24.46 3.92 13.56
CA TYR A 200 23.64 2.71 13.42
C TYR A 200 24.37 1.43 13.84
N GLU A 201 25.68 1.52 14.09
CA GLU A 201 26.52 0.39 14.50
C GLU A 201 26.01 -0.30 15.76
N ALA A 202 25.67 0.47 16.79
CA ALA A 202 25.13 -0.09 18.04
C ALA A 202 23.86 -0.94 17.79
N LEU A 203 22.94 -0.43 16.97
CA LEU A 203 21.70 -1.13 16.62
C LEU A 203 21.95 -2.39 15.80
N ALA A 204 22.88 -2.34 14.85
CA ALA A 204 23.28 -3.52 14.08
C ALA A 204 23.88 -4.60 15.01
N THR A 205 24.80 -4.22 15.90
CA THR A 205 25.39 -5.13 16.88
C THR A 205 24.36 -5.69 17.88
N ASP A 206 23.35 -4.91 18.24
CA ASP A 206 22.24 -5.34 19.10
C ASP A 206 21.39 -6.43 18.42
N ILE A 207 21.07 -6.27 17.14
CA ILE A 207 20.36 -7.29 16.34
C ILE A 207 21.21 -8.55 16.22
N GLU A 208 22.51 -8.40 15.93
CA GLU A 208 23.45 -9.52 15.83
C GLU A 208 23.46 -10.36 17.13
N ARG A 209 23.52 -9.68 18.28
CA ARG A 209 23.47 -10.31 19.60
C ARG A 209 22.14 -11.02 19.86
N ALA A 210 21.01 -10.45 19.44
CA ALA A 210 19.71 -11.10 19.57
C ALA A 210 19.62 -12.39 18.73
N LEU A 211 20.10 -12.37 17.48
CA LEU A 211 20.16 -13.56 16.63
C LEU A 211 21.10 -14.62 17.21
N ALA A 212 22.24 -14.21 17.78
CA ALA A 212 23.15 -15.12 18.47
C ALA A 212 22.53 -15.73 19.73
N PHE A 213 21.76 -14.95 20.50
CA PHE A 213 21.03 -15.42 21.67
C PHE A 213 19.98 -16.47 21.29
N MET A 214 19.18 -16.23 20.25
CA MET A 214 18.21 -17.21 19.75
C MET A 214 18.90 -18.54 19.38
N ARG A 215 20.03 -18.48 18.67
CA ARG A 215 20.84 -19.68 18.37
C ARG A 215 21.35 -20.37 19.63
N ALA A 216 21.82 -19.61 20.62
CA ALA A 216 22.31 -20.16 21.89
C ALA A 216 21.19 -20.85 22.71
N CYS A 217 19.94 -20.40 22.56
CA CYS A 217 18.75 -21.07 23.12
C CYS A 217 18.35 -22.35 22.37
N GLY A 218 19.10 -22.76 21.34
CA GLY A 218 18.78 -23.94 20.52
C GLY A 218 17.75 -23.69 19.43
N LEU A 219 17.42 -22.41 19.14
CA LEU A 219 16.59 -22.06 18.00
C LEU A 219 17.46 -21.97 16.75
N ASP A 220 17.38 -23.00 15.91
CA ASP A 220 17.99 -22.96 14.58
C ASP A 220 17.10 -22.17 13.62
N ILE A 221 17.31 -20.86 13.61
CA ILE A 221 16.60 -19.89 12.77
C ILE A 221 16.66 -20.29 11.28
N ALA A 222 17.71 -20.97 10.83
CA ALA A 222 17.82 -21.38 9.43
C ALA A 222 16.92 -22.57 9.08
N THR A 223 16.44 -23.35 10.06
CA THR A 223 15.60 -24.55 9.86
C THR A 223 14.18 -24.42 10.41
N MET A 224 13.88 -23.33 11.14
CA MET A 224 12.53 -23.06 11.62
C MET A 224 11.60 -22.65 10.46
N PRO A 225 10.46 -23.34 10.25
CA PRO A 225 9.52 -22.98 9.17
C PRO A 225 9.01 -21.54 9.25
N ALA A 226 8.93 -20.98 10.46
CA ALA A 226 8.51 -19.60 10.72
C ALA A 226 9.54 -18.53 10.24
N THR A 227 10.76 -18.94 9.90
CA THR A 227 11.86 -18.06 9.48
C THR A 227 12.42 -18.44 8.10
N GLN A 228 12.05 -19.60 7.56
CA GLN A 228 12.41 -20.08 6.22
C GLN A 228 11.60 -19.47 5.07
N GLY A 229 10.67 -18.55 5.36
CA GLY A 229 9.93 -17.82 4.33
C GLY A 229 9.42 -16.49 4.84
N VAL A 230 9.17 -15.55 3.92
CA VAL A 230 8.67 -14.21 4.26
C VAL A 230 7.33 -13.95 3.59
N GLU A 231 6.30 -13.64 4.37
CA GLU A 231 5.04 -13.11 3.85
C GLU A 231 5.30 -11.71 3.25
N LEU A 232 5.18 -11.62 1.92
CA LEU A 232 5.30 -10.37 1.15
C LEU A 232 3.99 -10.13 0.40
N TYR A 233 3.38 -8.98 0.64
CA TYR A 233 2.13 -8.59 -0.01
C TYR A 233 2.37 -7.50 -1.06
N SER A 234 1.49 -7.41 -2.04
CA SER A 234 1.46 -6.36 -3.06
C SER A 234 0.36 -5.34 -2.77
N SER A 235 0.61 -4.10 -3.18
CA SER A 235 -0.35 -3.01 -3.06
C SER A 235 -0.14 -1.92 -4.09
N HIS A 236 -1.23 -1.26 -4.45
CA HIS A 236 -1.22 -0.10 -5.35
C HIS A 236 -2.45 0.80 -5.12
N GLU A 237 -2.40 2.00 -5.69
CA GLU A 237 -3.55 2.90 -5.75
C GLU A 237 -4.57 2.34 -6.73
N ALA A 238 -5.77 2.02 -6.24
CA ALA A 238 -6.90 1.68 -7.09
C ALA A 238 -7.34 2.94 -7.83
N LEU A 239 -6.69 3.27 -8.95
CA LEU A 239 -6.87 4.53 -9.65
C LEU A 239 -7.66 4.35 -10.95
N ILE A 240 -7.29 3.39 -11.79
CA ILE A 240 -7.92 3.15 -13.09
C ILE A 240 -9.08 2.19 -12.90
N MET A 241 -10.30 2.71 -12.93
CA MET A 241 -11.49 1.98 -12.48
C MET A 241 -11.75 0.72 -13.31
N GLU A 242 -11.56 0.80 -14.62
CA GLU A 242 -11.73 -0.33 -15.53
C GLU A 242 -10.72 -1.45 -15.28
N TYR A 243 -9.49 -1.13 -14.86
CA TYR A 243 -8.49 -2.12 -14.51
C TYR A 243 -8.88 -2.86 -13.21
N GLU A 244 -9.25 -2.10 -12.17
CA GLU A 244 -9.64 -2.67 -10.88
C GLU A 244 -10.91 -3.51 -10.99
N ARG A 245 -11.93 -2.99 -11.68
CA ARG A 245 -13.19 -3.70 -11.89
C ARG A 245 -13.00 -4.95 -12.74
N ALA A 246 -12.14 -4.91 -13.76
CA ALA A 246 -11.84 -6.06 -14.60
C ALA A 246 -11.02 -7.13 -13.89
N LEU A 247 -10.29 -6.82 -12.81
CA LEU A 247 -9.58 -7.80 -11.97
C LEU A 247 -10.32 -8.12 -10.66
N THR A 248 -11.53 -7.61 -10.49
CA THR A 248 -12.38 -7.99 -9.36
C THR A 248 -13.03 -9.35 -9.61
N ARG A 249 -12.96 -10.26 -8.63
CA ARG A 249 -13.55 -11.61 -8.68
C ARG A 249 -14.32 -11.90 -7.41
N TYR A 250 -15.34 -12.74 -7.50
CA TYR A 250 -15.94 -13.33 -6.31
C TYR A 250 -15.06 -14.48 -5.81
N ASP A 251 -15.12 -14.74 -4.50
CA ASP A 251 -14.59 -15.99 -3.95
C ASP A 251 -15.37 -17.22 -4.46
N GLU A 252 -14.88 -18.42 -4.13
CA GLU A 252 -15.50 -19.68 -4.56
C GLU A 252 -16.96 -19.82 -4.07
N SER A 253 -17.29 -19.22 -2.92
CA SER A 253 -18.65 -19.22 -2.37
C SER A 253 -19.59 -18.26 -3.10
N GLY A 254 -19.06 -17.30 -3.85
CA GLY A 254 -19.81 -16.25 -4.52
C GLY A 254 -20.34 -15.15 -3.60
N THR A 255 -19.87 -15.09 -2.34
CA THR A 255 -20.43 -14.19 -1.30
C THR A 255 -19.67 -12.89 -1.14
N ALA A 256 -18.36 -12.91 -1.38
CA ALA A 256 -17.50 -11.74 -1.24
C ALA A 256 -16.74 -11.48 -2.55
N ALA A 257 -16.72 -10.22 -2.97
CA ALA A 257 -15.92 -9.76 -4.11
C ALA A 257 -14.55 -9.26 -3.63
N TYR A 258 -13.50 -9.48 -4.39
CA TYR A 258 -12.14 -9.05 -4.10
C TYR A 258 -11.55 -8.38 -5.34
N ALA A 259 -10.97 -7.19 -5.20
CA ALA A 259 -10.11 -6.58 -6.20
C ALA A 259 -8.77 -7.34 -6.23
N LEU A 260 -8.69 -8.42 -7.01
CA LEU A 260 -7.54 -9.31 -7.02
C LEU A 260 -6.40 -8.81 -7.93
N SER A 261 -6.33 -7.49 -8.14
CA SER A 261 -5.20 -6.79 -8.75
C SER A 261 -4.03 -6.62 -7.76
N GLY A 262 -4.31 -6.67 -6.45
CA GLY A 262 -3.32 -6.56 -5.37
C GLY A 262 -3.90 -7.04 -4.04
N HIS A 263 -3.05 -7.31 -3.05
CA HIS A 263 -3.53 -7.79 -1.75
C HIS A 263 -4.21 -6.67 -0.96
N LEU A 264 -3.57 -5.49 -0.94
CA LEU A 264 -4.12 -4.24 -0.40
C LEU A 264 -4.22 -3.20 -1.51
N VAL A 265 -5.36 -2.54 -1.64
CA VAL A 265 -5.53 -1.41 -2.58
C VAL A 265 -5.98 -0.17 -1.83
N TRP A 266 -5.58 1.03 -2.26
CA TRP A 266 -6.00 2.26 -1.57
C TRP A 266 -6.65 3.29 -2.49
N VAL A 267 -7.49 4.14 -1.88
CA VAL A 267 -7.99 5.38 -2.49
C VAL A 267 -7.02 6.53 -2.21
N GLY A 268 -6.63 7.25 -3.25
CA GLY A 268 -5.71 8.37 -3.16
C GLY A 268 -6.37 9.67 -2.67
N GLU A 269 -5.54 10.65 -2.28
CA GLU A 269 -6.00 11.96 -1.78
C GLU A 269 -6.91 12.69 -2.79
N ARG A 270 -6.66 12.50 -4.09
CA ARG A 270 -7.39 13.17 -5.19
C ARG A 270 -8.60 12.38 -5.69
N THR A 271 -8.88 11.21 -5.11
CA THR A 271 -9.94 10.30 -5.54
C THR A 271 -10.85 9.84 -4.39
N ARG A 272 -10.62 10.32 -3.16
CA ARG A 272 -11.39 9.97 -1.95
C ARG A 272 -12.67 10.78 -1.73
N ALA A 273 -13.31 11.26 -2.80
CA ALA A 273 -14.63 11.88 -2.66
C ALA A 273 -15.59 10.84 -2.06
N LEU A 274 -16.34 11.21 -1.01
CA LEU A 274 -17.17 10.28 -0.25
C LEU A 274 -18.24 9.59 -1.10
N ASP A 275 -18.78 10.33 -2.07
CA ASP A 275 -19.75 9.93 -3.09
C ASP A 275 -19.11 9.59 -4.45
N GLY A 276 -17.78 9.51 -4.49
CA GLY A 276 -17.01 9.21 -5.69
C GLY A 276 -16.92 7.72 -6.02
N ALA A 277 -16.64 7.43 -7.29
CA ALA A 277 -16.56 6.07 -7.81
C ALA A 277 -15.52 5.18 -7.09
N HIS A 278 -14.36 5.74 -6.73
CA HIS A 278 -13.27 5.01 -6.07
C HIS A 278 -13.66 4.52 -4.67
N VAL A 279 -14.29 5.38 -3.87
CA VAL A 279 -14.78 5.04 -2.52
C VAL A 279 -15.91 4.03 -2.62
N ASP A 280 -16.82 4.17 -3.59
CA ASP A 280 -17.90 3.20 -3.81
C ASP A 280 -17.37 1.81 -4.16
N LEU A 281 -16.47 1.68 -5.15
CA LEU A 281 -15.90 0.38 -5.52
C LEU A 281 -15.17 -0.27 -4.33
N LEU A 282 -14.32 0.49 -3.63
CA LEU A 282 -13.54 -0.08 -2.52
C LEU A 282 -14.40 -0.42 -1.30
N SER A 283 -15.54 0.25 -1.10
CA SER A 283 -16.52 -0.14 -0.07
C SER A 283 -17.17 -1.50 -0.32
N ARG A 284 -17.11 -2.03 -1.56
CA ARG A 284 -17.81 -3.25 -1.98
C ARG A 284 -16.90 -4.49 -2.13
N VAL A 285 -15.58 -4.32 -2.14
CA VAL A 285 -14.63 -5.44 -2.18
C VAL A 285 -14.31 -5.91 -0.76
N ALA A 286 -13.66 -7.05 -0.57
CA ALA A 286 -13.35 -7.66 0.73
C ALA A 286 -11.86 -7.59 1.12
N ASN A 287 -10.99 -7.09 0.22
CA ASN A 287 -9.57 -6.84 0.48
C ASN A 287 -9.36 -5.95 1.72
N PRO A 288 -8.23 -6.05 2.42
CA PRO A 288 -7.73 -4.89 3.15
C PRO A 288 -7.61 -3.69 2.21
N ILE A 289 -8.06 -2.53 2.65
CA ILE A 289 -8.06 -1.30 1.86
C ILE A 289 -7.42 -0.14 2.62
N GLY A 290 -6.85 0.79 1.87
CA GLY A 290 -6.33 2.04 2.40
C GLY A 290 -7.13 3.26 1.95
N VAL A 291 -7.07 4.33 2.72
CA VAL A 291 -7.50 5.67 2.28
C VAL A 291 -6.46 6.69 2.69
N LYS A 292 -5.97 7.50 1.74
CA LYS A 292 -5.07 8.61 2.06
C LYS A 292 -5.86 9.74 2.72
N MET A 293 -5.28 10.37 3.74
CA MET A 293 -5.83 11.58 4.35
C MET A 293 -4.74 12.65 4.43
N GLY A 294 -4.90 13.69 3.63
CA GLY A 294 -4.07 14.88 3.64
C GLY A 294 -4.54 15.94 4.64
N PRO A 295 -3.82 17.07 4.72
CA PRO A 295 -4.00 18.04 5.78
C PRO A 295 -5.22 18.95 5.58
N SER A 296 -5.98 18.79 4.49
CA SER A 296 -7.30 19.41 4.31
C SER A 296 -8.45 18.54 4.85
N THR A 297 -8.16 17.33 5.34
CA THR A 297 -9.18 16.43 5.89
C THR A 297 -9.71 16.97 7.21
N THR A 298 -11.02 17.08 7.33
CA THR A 298 -11.70 17.40 8.60
C THR A 298 -11.97 16.12 9.40
N PRO A 299 -12.08 16.19 10.74
CA PRO A 299 -12.46 15.05 11.57
C PRO A 299 -13.77 14.38 11.11
N GLU A 300 -14.77 15.18 10.73
CA GLU A 300 -16.08 14.70 10.26
C GLU A 300 -15.96 13.93 8.95
N GLN A 301 -15.16 14.43 8.00
CA GLN A 301 -14.87 13.72 6.75
C GLN A 301 -14.11 12.42 6.99
N ALA A 302 -13.17 12.40 7.94
CA ALA A 302 -12.43 11.19 8.28
C ALA A 302 -13.36 10.10 8.81
N VAL A 303 -14.24 10.44 9.76
CA VAL A 303 -15.25 9.50 10.29
C VAL A 303 -16.17 9.01 9.17
N ALA A 304 -16.70 9.91 8.34
CA ALA A 304 -17.61 9.54 7.25
C ALA A 304 -16.96 8.60 6.22
N LEU A 305 -15.69 8.84 5.86
CA LEU A 305 -14.94 7.95 4.98
C LEU A 305 -14.73 6.58 5.61
N CYS A 306 -14.39 6.53 6.90
CA CYS A 306 -14.23 5.27 7.61
C CYS A 306 -15.52 4.45 7.68
N GLU A 307 -16.65 5.09 7.98
CA GLU A 307 -17.98 4.43 8.01
C GLU A 307 -18.42 3.95 6.62
N LYS A 308 -18.09 4.70 5.55
CA LYS A 308 -18.40 4.28 4.17
C LYS A 308 -17.56 3.08 3.70
N LEU A 309 -16.28 3.05 4.05
CA LEU A 309 -15.32 2.04 3.56
C LEU A 309 -15.33 0.74 4.38
N ASP A 310 -15.71 0.83 5.65
CA ASP A 310 -15.73 -0.29 6.60
C ASP A 310 -16.90 -0.12 7.60
N PRO A 311 -18.16 -0.26 7.14
CA PRO A 311 -19.33 -0.04 8.00
C PRO A 311 -19.40 -1.06 9.15
N ASP A 312 -18.91 -2.28 8.92
CA ASP A 312 -18.94 -3.37 9.90
C ASP A 312 -17.75 -3.36 10.87
N ARG A 313 -16.84 -2.38 10.73
CA ARG A 313 -15.67 -2.17 11.62
C ARG A 313 -14.80 -3.42 11.72
N VAL A 314 -14.59 -4.09 10.59
CA VAL A 314 -13.85 -5.36 10.55
C VAL A 314 -12.38 -5.10 10.88
N PRO A 315 -11.81 -5.67 11.95
CA PRO A 315 -10.41 -5.41 12.31
C PRO A 315 -9.45 -5.71 11.14
N GLY A 316 -8.52 -4.79 10.87
CA GLY A 316 -7.54 -4.91 9.80
C GLY A 316 -8.08 -4.65 8.39
N ARG A 317 -9.37 -4.34 8.25
CA ARG A 317 -9.98 -4.00 6.96
C ARG A 317 -9.51 -2.66 6.43
N LEU A 318 -9.50 -1.62 7.26
CA LEU A 318 -9.25 -0.25 6.84
C LEU A 318 -7.94 0.30 7.42
N THR A 319 -7.08 0.80 6.53
CA THR A 319 -5.88 1.56 6.87
C THR A 319 -6.08 3.04 6.53
N VAL A 320 -5.94 3.91 7.53
CA VAL A 320 -5.89 5.36 7.32
C VAL A 320 -4.43 5.78 7.11
N ILE A 321 -4.13 6.23 5.89
CA ILE A 321 -2.78 6.62 5.46
C ILE A 321 -2.64 8.14 5.58
N SER A 322 -2.12 8.60 6.73
CA SER A 322 -1.91 10.01 7.06
C SER A 322 -0.72 10.58 6.29
N ARG A 323 -0.92 11.68 5.57
CA ARG A 323 0.15 12.39 4.83
C ARG A 323 0.07 13.88 5.04
N MET A 324 0.23 14.35 6.27
CA MET A 324 -0.05 15.74 6.64
C MET A 324 1.04 16.71 6.19
N GLY A 325 2.28 16.25 6.10
CA GLY A 325 3.48 17.10 6.06
C GLY A 325 3.97 17.41 7.47
N ALA A 326 5.29 17.52 7.64
CA ALA A 326 5.97 17.78 8.91
C ALA A 326 5.42 19.00 9.64
N GLY A 327 5.19 20.09 8.89
CA GLY A 327 4.67 21.34 9.44
C GLY A 327 3.20 21.29 9.89
N ARG A 328 2.44 20.23 9.60
CA ARG A 328 1.00 20.16 9.88
C ARG A 328 0.57 18.92 10.66
N VAL A 329 1.38 17.86 10.71
CA VAL A 329 0.99 16.59 11.36
C VAL A 329 0.58 16.77 12.82
N ARG A 330 1.30 17.58 13.59
CA ARG A 330 1.03 17.81 15.03
C ARG A 330 -0.19 18.70 15.29
N GLU A 331 -0.64 19.44 14.28
CA GLU A 331 -1.79 20.35 14.37
C GLU A 331 -3.08 19.66 13.94
N VAL A 332 -3.03 18.96 12.79
CA VAL A 332 -4.23 18.45 12.12
C VAL A 332 -4.59 17.05 12.55
N LEU A 333 -3.59 16.16 12.66
CA LEU A 333 -3.83 14.74 12.91
C LEU A 333 -4.52 14.44 14.25
N PRO A 334 -4.23 15.16 15.38
CA PRO A 334 -4.88 14.86 16.66
C PRO A 334 -6.41 14.86 16.58
N GLY A 335 -6.99 15.89 15.95
CA GLY A 335 -8.45 16.00 15.82
C GLY A 335 -9.06 14.87 14.98
N ILE A 336 -8.36 14.44 13.92
CA ILE A 336 -8.79 13.32 13.08
C ILE A 336 -8.75 12.01 13.86
N VAL A 337 -7.63 11.72 14.53
CA VAL A 337 -7.46 10.49 15.31
C VAL A 337 -8.50 10.43 16.43
N SER A 338 -8.63 11.49 17.24
CA SER A 338 -9.61 11.52 18.32
C SER A 338 -11.05 11.31 17.82
N ALA A 339 -11.44 11.90 16.68
CA ALA A 339 -12.80 11.73 16.16
C ALA A 339 -13.07 10.30 15.66
N VAL A 340 -12.12 9.71 14.93
CA VAL A 340 -12.26 8.32 14.43
C VAL A 340 -12.28 7.34 15.61
N GLU A 341 -11.36 7.46 16.55
CA GLU A 341 -11.29 6.63 17.76
C GLU A 341 -12.56 6.77 18.61
N ALA A 342 -13.10 7.99 18.78
CA ALA A 342 -14.33 8.22 19.55
C ALA A 342 -15.57 7.64 18.85
N ALA A 343 -15.68 7.77 17.52
CA ALA A 343 -16.84 7.31 16.77
C ALA A 343 -16.85 5.78 16.55
N ARG A 344 -15.67 5.19 16.36
CA ARG A 344 -15.52 3.79 15.91
C ARG A 344 -14.93 2.86 16.96
N GLY A 345 -14.27 3.40 17.98
CA GLY A 345 -13.57 2.66 19.03
C GLY A 345 -12.11 2.31 18.66
N PRO A 346 -11.33 1.86 19.66
CA PRO A 346 -9.94 1.47 19.47
C PRO A 346 -9.81 0.30 18.50
N ALA A 347 -8.67 0.26 17.80
CA ALA A 347 -8.34 -0.79 16.82
C ALA A 347 -9.33 -0.94 15.66
N SER A 348 -10.17 0.07 15.40
CA SER A 348 -11.12 0.09 14.27
C SER A 348 -10.46 0.38 12.92
N VAL A 349 -9.23 0.93 12.93
CA VAL A 349 -8.41 1.17 11.74
C VAL A 349 -6.93 0.90 12.04
N VAL A 350 -6.14 0.68 11.01
CA VAL A 350 -4.68 0.80 11.08
C VAL A 350 -4.31 2.25 10.76
N TRP A 351 -3.63 2.92 11.69
CA TRP A 351 -3.02 4.23 11.41
C TRP A 351 -1.65 4.04 10.78
N CYS A 352 -1.44 4.61 9.60
CA CYS A 352 -0.20 4.50 8.84
C CYS A 352 0.30 5.88 8.44
N CYS A 353 1.59 6.15 8.60
CA CYS A 353 2.23 7.40 8.21
C CYS A 353 2.81 7.30 6.79
N ASP A 354 2.39 8.20 5.91
CA ASP A 354 3.03 8.50 4.62
C ASP A 354 3.77 9.85 4.75
N PRO A 355 5.03 9.83 5.23
CA PRO A 355 5.82 11.04 5.46
C PRO A 355 6.43 11.61 4.17
N MET A 356 6.06 11.06 3.01
CA MET A 356 6.70 11.39 1.75
C MET A 356 5.86 12.39 0.97
N HIS A 357 4.58 12.08 0.75
CA HIS A 357 3.75 12.91 -0.10
C HIS A 357 3.50 14.27 0.54
N GLY A 358 3.42 14.35 1.88
CA GLY A 358 3.31 15.56 2.71
C GLY A 358 4.36 16.63 2.43
N ASN A 359 5.60 16.18 2.20
CA ASN A 359 6.80 17.02 2.27
C ASN A 359 7.45 17.25 0.90
N THR A 360 6.65 17.24 -0.17
CA THR A 360 7.18 17.48 -1.53
C THR A 360 7.27 18.97 -1.80
N THR A 361 8.47 19.45 -2.15
CA THR A 361 8.74 20.80 -2.60
C THR A 361 9.23 20.81 -4.06
N GLU A 362 9.02 21.92 -4.75
CA GLU A 362 9.54 22.12 -6.10
C GLU A 362 10.77 23.04 -6.03
N THR A 363 11.88 22.57 -6.58
CA THR A 363 13.11 23.36 -6.71
C THR A 363 12.94 24.47 -7.74
N ALA A 364 13.83 25.48 -7.72
CA ALA A 364 13.83 26.55 -8.72
C ALA A 364 13.92 26.05 -10.17
N ASN A 365 14.40 24.82 -10.37
CA ASN A 365 14.63 24.21 -11.67
C ASN A 365 13.47 23.27 -12.08
N GLY A 366 12.36 23.25 -11.34
CA GLY A 366 11.17 22.43 -11.62
C GLY A 366 11.24 20.97 -11.16
N TYR A 367 12.36 20.53 -10.55
CA TYR A 367 12.44 19.19 -9.97
C TYR A 367 11.67 19.13 -8.65
N LYS A 368 10.83 18.11 -8.50
CA LYS A 368 10.18 17.77 -7.24
C LYS A 368 11.17 17.01 -6.36
N THR A 369 11.37 17.48 -5.15
CA THR A 369 12.26 16.88 -4.15
C THR A 369 11.60 16.85 -2.78
N ARG A 370 12.24 16.17 -1.84
CA ARG A 370 11.80 16.03 -0.44
C ARG A 370 13.03 16.11 0.46
N HIS A 371 12.97 16.93 1.49
CA HIS A 371 14.05 16.98 2.47
C HIS A 371 13.91 15.81 3.45
N PHE A 372 15.00 15.09 3.70
CA PHE A 372 14.95 13.89 4.55
C PHE A 372 14.58 14.23 6.00
N ASP A 373 14.99 15.39 6.51
CA ASP A 373 14.61 15.79 7.87
C ASP A 373 13.12 16.06 8.01
N ASP A 374 12.45 16.57 6.97
CA ASP A 374 10.98 16.77 6.99
C ASP A 374 10.26 15.43 6.97
N VAL A 375 10.75 14.47 6.18
CA VAL A 375 10.24 13.10 6.18
C VAL A 375 10.34 12.51 7.60
N MET A 376 11.52 12.61 8.22
CA MET A 376 11.71 12.08 9.57
C MET A 376 10.94 12.86 10.64
N ASP A 377 10.76 14.16 10.49
CA ASP A 377 9.98 14.97 11.44
C ASP A 377 8.49 14.67 11.37
N GLU A 378 7.93 14.39 10.18
CA GLU A 378 6.55 13.92 10.07
C GLU A 378 6.35 12.59 10.78
N VAL A 379 7.27 11.63 10.63
CA VAL A 379 7.23 10.35 11.36
C VAL A 379 7.25 10.60 12.86
N ARG A 380 8.18 11.42 13.37
CA ARG A 380 8.23 11.74 14.82
C ARG A 380 6.95 12.41 15.30
N GLY A 381 6.41 13.34 14.52
CA GLY A 381 5.16 14.01 14.82
C GLY A 381 3.98 13.04 14.86
N PHE A 382 3.90 12.10 13.93
CA PHE A 382 2.90 11.04 13.92
C PHE A 382 2.93 10.18 15.20
N PHE A 383 4.11 9.70 15.60
CA PHE A 383 4.27 8.96 16.86
C PHE A 383 3.88 9.79 18.09
N GLN A 384 4.26 11.07 18.13
CA GLN A 384 3.89 11.98 19.22
C GLN A 384 2.37 12.15 19.32
N VAL A 385 1.69 12.36 18.19
CA VAL A 385 0.22 12.49 18.15
C VAL A 385 -0.46 11.24 18.70
N HIS A 386 -0.03 10.05 18.28
CA HIS A 386 -0.60 8.80 18.77
C HIS A 386 -0.37 8.60 20.27
N ALA A 387 0.82 8.93 20.76
CA ALA A 387 1.13 8.89 22.19
C ALA A 387 0.25 9.86 23.00
N ASP A 388 0.06 11.10 22.52
CA ASP A 388 -0.72 12.14 23.21
C ASP A 388 -2.22 11.84 23.22
N VAL A 389 -2.75 11.28 22.13
CA VAL A 389 -4.18 10.90 22.02
C VAL A 389 -4.46 9.56 22.72
N GLY A 390 -3.44 8.73 22.97
CA GLY A 390 -3.59 7.39 23.54
C GLY A 390 -4.08 6.36 22.52
N SER A 391 -3.61 6.46 21.27
CA SER A 391 -3.93 5.56 20.16
C SER A 391 -2.66 4.87 19.64
N TRP A 392 -2.80 3.93 18.69
CA TRP A 392 -1.68 3.15 18.18
C TRP A 392 -1.12 3.69 16.85
N ALA A 393 0.17 4.04 16.84
CA ALA A 393 0.93 4.35 15.64
C ALA A 393 1.27 3.04 14.89
N GLY A 394 0.44 2.65 13.93
CA GLY A 394 0.42 1.30 13.37
C GLY A 394 1.40 1.02 12.23
N GLY A 395 1.93 2.01 11.52
CA GLY A 395 2.80 1.80 10.36
C GLY A 395 3.38 3.03 9.73
#